data_AF-A0A1Q3JKU8-F1
#
_entry.id   AF-A0A1Q3JKU8-F1
#
_cell.length_a   1.000
_cell.length_b   1.000
_cell.length_c   1.000
_cell.angle_alpha   90.00
_cell.angle_beta   90.00
_cell.angle_gamma   90.00
#
_symmetry.space_group_name_H-M   'P 1'
#
loop_
_entity.id
_entity.type
_entity.pdbx_description
1 polymer ?
#
loop_
_entity_poly.entity_id
_entity_poly.type
_entity_poly.pdbx_seq_one_letter_code
_entity_poly.pdbx_strand_id
1 'polypeptide(L)'
;MTIQNLLKVLPPPAAPTYTFDGPWEPIEAELGTPLPQDYKELARVYGDGYFLDCFGINMPIGSGPYGLLVPEIYERQKFFVEEHPSVRMFPQPGGLLACGSVDVGLTLFWLTRGPVDEWPIVVWDHKWIEGEEVELFECDLTDFIAGVVSGTIDPRGFPSGLDLEGEQIFVPAEARD
;
A
#
# COMPACT_ATOMS: atom_id res chain seq x y z
N MET A 1 -7.40 13.39 4.91
CA MET A 1 -6.02 13.58 5.43
C MET A 1 -5.11 13.94 4.26
N THR A 2 -3.84 14.26 4.51
CA THR A 2 -2.91 14.77 3.47
C THR A 2 -1.55 14.12 3.61
N ILE A 3 -0.86 13.89 2.49
CA ILE A 3 0.48 13.29 2.36
C ILE A 3 1.65 14.04 3.06
N GLN A 4 1.34 15.11 3.81
CA GLN A 4 2.34 16.08 4.29
C GLN A 4 3.40 15.47 5.22
N ASN A 5 3.07 14.45 6.01
CA ASN A 5 4.05 13.82 6.89
C ASN A 5 5.06 13.00 6.09
N LEU A 6 4.60 12.28 5.05
CA LEU A 6 5.47 11.58 4.12
C LEU A 6 6.42 12.57 3.42
N LEU A 7 5.91 13.69 2.92
CA LEU A 7 6.73 14.71 2.23
C LEU A 7 7.85 15.31 3.10
N LYS A 8 7.71 15.29 4.43
CA LYS A 8 8.74 15.81 5.35
C LYS A 8 9.91 14.85 5.50
N VAL A 9 9.65 13.54 5.48
CA VAL A 9 10.67 12.50 5.70
C VAL A 9 11.22 11.96 4.38
N LEU A 10 10.43 12.06 3.31
CA LEU A 10 10.76 11.62 1.98
C LEU A 10 10.29 12.67 0.98
N PRO A 11 11.19 13.45 0.38
CA PRO A 11 10.83 14.31 -0.75
C PRO A 11 10.40 13.45 -1.95
N PRO A 12 9.48 13.94 -2.80
CA PRO A 12 9.13 13.25 -4.03
C PRO A 12 10.35 13.03 -4.94
N PRO A 13 10.36 11.97 -5.76
CA PRO A 13 11.42 11.77 -6.73
C PRO A 13 11.48 12.94 -7.72
N ALA A 14 12.69 13.27 -8.20
CA ALA A 14 12.87 14.37 -9.16
C ALA A 14 12.18 14.11 -10.51
N ALA A 15 12.01 12.83 -10.87
CA ALA A 15 11.32 12.39 -12.08
C ALA A 15 10.41 11.20 -11.72
N PRO A 16 9.19 11.46 -11.19
CA PRO A 16 8.23 10.40 -10.92
C PRO A 16 7.75 9.78 -12.23
N THR A 17 7.44 8.48 -12.18
CA THR A 17 6.95 7.69 -13.31
C THR A 17 5.55 7.19 -12.99
N TYR A 18 4.70 7.04 -14.01
CA TYR A 18 3.34 6.51 -13.83
C TYR A 18 2.52 7.28 -12.77
N THR A 19 2.72 8.59 -12.65
CA THR A 19 1.88 9.43 -11.79
C THR A 19 0.44 9.43 -12.28
N PHE A 20 -0.51 9.45 -11.36
CA PHE A 20 -1.93 9.42 -11.69
C PHE A 20 -2.70 10.49 -10.90
N ASP A 21 -3.32 11.43 -11.62
CA ASP A 21 -4.18 12.49 -11.05
C ASP A 21 -5.67 12.24 -11.35
N GLY A 22 -5.99 11.07 -11.90
CA GLY A 22 -7.32 10.70 -12.36
C GLY A 22 -7.40 10.48 -13.88
N PRO A 23 -8.61 10.23 -14.39
CA PRO A 23 -9.89 10.24 -13.68
C PRO A 23 -10.01 9.08 -12.66
N TRP A 24 -10.50 9.37 -11.45
CA TRP A 24 -10.64 8.37 -10.37
C TRP A 24 -12.00 7.66 -10.42
N GLU A 25 -13.01 8.31 -10.97
CA GLU A 25 -14.40 7.85 -11.00
C GLU A 25 -14.56 6.46 -11.63
N PRO A 26 -13.87 6.10 -12.75
CA PRO A 26 -13.97 4.76 -13.30
C PRO A 26 -13.41 3.67 -12.35
N ILE A 27 -12.29 3.96 -11.67
CA ILE A 27 -11.64 3.03 -10.73
C ILE A 27 -12.53 2.84 -9.51
N GLU A 28 -13.03 3.93 -8.93
CA GLU A 28 -13.90 3.88 -7.76
C GLU A 28 -15.26 3.22 -8.07
N ALA A 29 -15.77 3.40 -9.28
CA ALA A 29 -16.97 2.70 -9.75
C ALA A 29 -16.75 1.20 -9.91
N GLU A 30 -15.58 0.77 -10.43
CA GLU A 30 -15.21 -0.64 -10.55
C GLU A 30 -15.02 -1.30 -9.18
N LEU A 31 -14.36 -0.61 -8.26
CA LEU A 31 -14.16 -1.07 -6.88
C LEU A 31 -15.43 -0.97 -6.04
N GLY A 32 -16.40 -0.14 -6.42
CA GLY A 32 -17.63 0.07 -5.64
C GLY A 32 -17.42 0.89 -4.36
N THR A 33 -16.31 1.61 -4.25
CA THR A 33 -15.99 2.49 -3.11
C THR A 33 -15.09 3.63 -3.57
N PRO A 34 -15.21 4.85 -3.00
CA PRO A 34 -14.17 5.83 -3.15
C PRO A 34 -12.87 5.32 -2.48
N LEU A 35 -11.75 5.87 -2.94
CA LEU A 35 -10.42 5.59 -2.38
C LEU A 35 -9.95 6.74 -1.47
N PRO A 36 -9.13 6.44 -0.45
CA PRO A 36 -8.58 7.44 0.46
C PRO A 36 -7.86 8.58 -0.27
N GLN A 37 -8.04 9.81 0.20
CA GLN A 37 -7.45 11.00 -0.42
C GLN A 37 -5.92 10.99 -0.37
N ASP A 38 -5.33 10.46 0.70
CA ASP A 38 -3.88 10.33 0.88
C ASP A 38 -3.25 9.39 -0.15
N TYR A 39 -3.92 8.28 -0.48
CA TYR A 39 -3.53 7.39 -1.58
C TYR A 39 -3.56 8.10 -2.94
N LYS A 40 -4.59 8.91 -3.21
CA LYS A 40 -4.68 9.68 -4.46
C LYS A 40 -3.55 10.71 -4.57
N GLU A 41 -3.21 11.37 -3.46
CA GLU A 41 -2.07 12.28 -3.39
C GLU A 41 -0.74 11.56 -3.60
N LEU A 42 -0.59 10.34 -3.05
CA LEU A 42 0.59 9.49 -3.26
C LEU A 42 0.75 9.15 -4.74
N ALA A 43 -0.31 8.65 -5.38
CA ALA A 43 -0.30 8.32 -6.80
C ALA A 43 0.03 9.53 -7.69
N ARG A 44 -0.43 10.72 -7.31
CA ARG A 44 -0.16 11.97 -8.03
C ARG A 44 1.30 12.44 -7.91
N VAL A 45 1.89 12.29 -6.73
CA VAL A 45 3.19 12.89 -6.40
C VAL A 45 4.37 11.94 -6.59
N TYR A 46 4.19 10.66 -6.23
CA TYR A 46 5.23 9.64 -6.32
C TYR A 46 5.11 8.79 -7.58
N GLY A 47 3.88 8.45 -7.96
CA GLY A 47 3.63 7.47 -9.02
C GLY A 47 4.10 6.06 -8.64
N ASP A 48 4.25 5.18 -9.62
CA ASP A 48 4.66 3.79 -9.41
C ASP A 48 6.15 3.68 -9.10
N GLY A 49 6.48 2.78 -8.17
CA GLY A 49 7.82 2.61 -7.61
C GLY A 49 7.78 1.80 -6.33
N TYR A 50 8.90 1.78 -5.62
CA TYR A 50 9.05 0.98 -4.42
C TYR A 50 9.88 1.68 -3.36
N PHE A 51 9.54 1.37 -2.12
CA PHE A 51 10.12 1.95 -0.92
C PHE A 51 11.09 0.95 -0.30
N LEU A 52 12.25 1.45 0.11
CA LEU A 52 13.22 0.72 0.92
C LEU A 52 13.66 -0.62 0.31
N ASP A 53 13.62 -0.72 -1.02
CA ASP A 53 13.88 -1.96 -1.78
C ASP A 53 13.12 -3.20 -1.27
N CYS A 54 11.94 -3.01 -0.67
CA CYS A 54 11.22 -4.13 -0.06
C CYS A 54 9.70 -4.11 -0.19
N PHE A 55 9.08 -2.95 -0.47
CA PHE A 55 7.63 -2.90 -0.66
C PHE A 55 7.17 -1.84 -1.65
N GLY A 56 5.99 -2.06 -2.23
CA GLY A 56 5.34 -1.12 -3.14
C GLY A 56 3.84 -1.04 -2.89
N ILE A 57 3.27 0.07 -3.34
CA ILE A 57 1.83 0.33 -3.30
C ILE A 57 1.25 0.00 -4.67
N ASN A 58 0.12 -0.69 -4.70
CA ASN A 58 -0.52 -1.06 -5.96
C ASN A 58 -1.10 0.21 -6.61
N MET A 59 -0.43 0.74 -7.63
CA MET A 59 -0.84 1.98 -8.30
C MET A 59 -1.92 1.75 -9.37
N PRO A 60 -2.70 2.77 -9.77
CA PRO A 60 -3.72 2.62 -10.81
C PRO A 60 -3.13 2.30 -12.19
N ILE A 61 -1.94 2.83 -12.45
CA ILE A 61 -1.14 2.64 -13.65
C ILE A 61 0.30 2.39 -13.22
N GLY A 62 1.06 1.66 -14.02
CA GLY A 62 2.39 1.25 -13.62
C GLY A 62 2.90 0.04 -14.40
N SER A 63 4.14 -0.31 -14.12
CA SER A 63 4.77 -1.55 -14.58
C SER A 63 5.75 -2.12 -13.55
N GLY A 64 5.71 -1.60 -12.32
CA GLY A 64 6.51 -2.06 -11.20
C GLY A 64 6.17 -3.50 -10.80
N PRO A 65 7.06 -4.13 -10.01
CA PRO A 65 6.95 -5.54 -9.65
C PRO A 65 5.79 -5.82 -8.69
N TYR A 66 5.22 -4.80 -8.05
CA TYR A 66 4.16 -4.91 -7.05
C TYR A 66 2.74 -4.94 -7.64
N GLY A 67 2.60 -4.87 -8.97
CA GLY A 67 1.29 -5.01 -9.62
C GLY A 67 0.39 -3.77 -9.53
N LEU A 68 -0.68 -3.78 -10.32
CA LEU A 68 -1.64 -2.69 -10.42
C LEU A 68 -2.77 -2.84 -9.41
N LEU A 69 -3.34 -1.72 -8.94
CA LEU A 69 -4.38 -1.65 -7.91
C LEU A 69 -5.51 -2.67 -8.12
N VAL A 70 -6.23 -2.55 -9.24
CA VAL A 70 -7.46 -3.33 -9.48
C VAL A 70 -7.16 -4.82 -9.65
N PRO A 71 -6.20 -5.24 -10.51
CA PRO A 71 -5.81 -6.65 -10.61
C PRO A 71 -5.36 -7.26 -9.27
N GLU A 72 -4.51 -6.56 -8.51
CA GLU A 72 -4.03 -7.06 -7.22
C GLU A 72 -5.16 -7.19 -6.20
N ILE A 73 -6.10 -6.25 -6.14
CA ILE A 73 -7.29 -6.39 -5.29
C ILE A 73 -8.03 -7.70 -5.58
N TYR A 74 -8.30 -8.01 -6.85
CA TYR A 74 -9.02 -9.23 -7.20
C TYR A 74 -8.22 -10.50 -6.92
N GLU A 75 -6.92 -10.51 -7.25
CA GLU A 75 -6.05 -11.66 -7.00
C GLU A 75 -5.89 -11.92 -5.50
N ARG A 76 -5.62 -10.88 -4.69
CA ARG A 76 -5.49 -11.01 -3.23
C ARG A 76 -6.82 -11.39 -2.59
N GLN A 77 -7.93 -10.82 -3.04
CA GLN A 77 -9.25 -11.21 -2.54
C GLN A 77 -9.51 -12.70 -2.77
N LYS A 78 -9.28 -13.19 -3.99
CA LYS A 78 -9.48 -14.60 -4.32
C LYS A 78 -8.59 -15.50 -3.46
N PHE A 79 -7.30 -15.18 -3.40
CA PHE A 79 -6.32 -15.94 -2.63
C PHE A 79 -6.70 -16.02 -1.14
N PHE A 80 -7.01 -14.87 -0.50
CA PHE A 80 -7.31 -14.84 0.93
C PHE A 80 -8.65 -15.50 1.27
N VAL A 81 -9.65 -15.45 0.39
CA VAL A 81 -10.91 -16.19 0.61
C VAL A 81 -10.71 -17.70 0.54
N GLU A 82 -9.84 -18.17 -0.35
CA GLU A 82 -9.53 -19.60 -0.51
C GLU A 82 -8.73 -20.14 0.69
N GLU A 83 -7.68 -19.44 1.11
CA GLU A 83 -6.81 -19.88 2.20
C GLU A 83 -7.36 -19.56 3.60
N HIS A 84 -8.11 -18.46 3.74
CA HIS A 84 -8.58 -17.93 5.04
C HIS A 84 -10.08 -17.59 5.01
N PRO A 85 -10.98 -18.60 4.93
CA PRO A 85 -12.42 -18.37 4.70
C PRO A 85 -13.16 -17.64 5.82
N SER A 86 -12.58 -17.51 7.01
CA SER A 86 -13.13 -16.74 8.13
C SER A 86 -12.84 -15.23 8.03
N VAL A 87 -11.96 -14.83 7.12
CA VAL A 87 -11.54 -13.44 6.93
C VAL A 87 -12.59 -12.68 6.16
N ARG A 88 -12.90 -11.48 6.64
CA ARG A 88 -13.76 -10.55 5.90
C ARG A 88 -12.91 -9.82 4.88
N MET A 89 -13.16 -10.11 3.61
CA MET A 89 -12.65 -9.33 2.49
C MET A 89 -13.70 -8.32 2.06
N PHE A 90 -13.27 -7.13 1.60
CA PHE A 90 -14.14 -6.19 0.91
C PHE A 90 -14.84 -6.90 -0.27
N PRO A 91 -16.14 -6.68 -0.54
CA PRO A 91 -17.01 -5.59 -0.07
C PRO A 91 -17.77 -5.85 1.24
N GLN A 92 -17.42 -6.88 2.02
CA GLN A 92 -18.05 -7.05 3.34
C GLN A 92 -17.72 -5.84 4.24
N PRO A 93 -18.66 -5.32 5.04
CA PRO A 93 -18.40 -4.19 5.92
C PRO A 93 -17.22 -4.43 6.87
N GLY A 94 -16.24 -3.53 6.87
CA GLY A 94 -15.00 -3.69 7.64
C GLY A 94 -14.09 -4.80 7.10
N GLY A 95 -14.23 -5.15 5.82
CA GLY A 95 -13.37 -6.13 5.16
C GLY A 95 -12.04 -5.52 4.69
N LEU A 96 -11.07 -6.39 4.42
CA LEU A 96 -9.76 -6.00 3.92
C LEU A 96 -9.82 -5.74 2.40
N LEU A 97 -9.17 -4.65 1.97
CA LEU A 97 -9.00 -4.26 0.57
C LEU A 97 -7.50 -4.07 0.31
N ALA A 98 -6.91 -4.85 -0.61
CA ALA A 98 -5.46 -4.81 -0.83
C ALA A 98 -5.01 -3.45 -1.40
N CYS A 99 -3.86 -2.98 -0.95
CA CYS A 99 -3.29 -1.69 -1.38
C CYS A 99 -1.78 -1.71 -1.59
N GLY A 100 -1.08 -2.76 -1.19
CA GLY A 100 0.35 -2.89 -1.44
C GLY A 100 0.87 -4.29 -1.13
N SER A 101 2.14 -4.51 -1.42
CA SER A 101 2.81 -5.78 -1.22
C SER A 101 4.25 -5.59 -0.79
N VAL A 102 4.76 -6.55 -0.03
CA VAL A 102 6.13 -6.60 0.51
C VAL A 102 6.78 -7.89 0.00
N ASP A 103 8.07 -7.83 -0.36
CA ASP A 103 8.80 -8.93 -1.03
C ASP A 103 8.80 -10.26 -0.26
N VAL A 104 8.70 -10.21 1.06
CA VAL A 104 8.60 -11.39 1.93
C VAL A 104 7.23 -12.08 1.89
N GLY A 105 6.31 -11.61 1.04
CA GLY A 105 4.98 -12.17 0.87
C GLY A 105 3.92 -11.56 1.78
N LEU A 106 4.22 -10.44 2.46
CA LEU A 106 3.20 -9.69 3.19
C LEU A 106 2.36 -8.88 2.21
N THR A 107 1.07 -8.76 2.52
CA THR A 107 0.15 -7.86 1.82
C THR A 107 -0.23 -6.72 2.75
N LEU A 108 -0.25 -5.50 2.20
CA LEU A 108 -0.82 -4.33 2.84
C LEU A 108 -2.29 -4.22 2.45
N PHE A 109 -3.14 -3.97 3.43
CA PHE A 109 -4.57 -3.78 3.24
C PHE A 109 -5.03 -2.47 3.87
N TRP A 110 -6.00 -1.82 3.23
CA TRP A 110 -6.94 -0.96 3.94
C TRP A 110 -7.95 -1.82 4.67
N LEU A 111 -8.14 -1.54 5.97
CA LEU A 111 -9.29 -2.02 6.72
C LEU A 111 -10.47 -1.06 6.47
N THR A 112 -11.47 -1.49 5.68
CA THR A 112 -12.58 -0.63 5.22
C THR A 112 -13.63 -0.33 6.32
N ARG A 113 -13.16 0.24 7.43
CA ARG A 113 -13.92 0.53 8.64
C ARG A 113 -13.96 2.04 8.86
N GLY A 114 -15.17 2.59 8.97
CA GLY A 114 -15.35 4.03 9.22
C GLY A 114 -15.21 4.86 7.95
N PRO A 115 -14.92 6.18 8.08
CA PRO A 115 -14.70 7.07 6.95
C PRO A 115 -13.57 6.58 6.03
N VAL A 116 -13.73 6.79 4.72
CA VAL A 116 -12.74 6.34 3.72
C VAL A 116 -11.37 6.99 3.94
N ASP A 117 -11.36 8.28 4.29
CA ASP A 117 -10.15 9.00 4.67
C ASP A 117 -9.72 8.72 6.13
N GLU A 118 -10.06 7.56 6.70
CA GLU A 118 -9.58 7.15 8.03
C GLU A 118 -9.32 5.64 8.09
N TRP A 119 -9.28 4.96 6.93
CA TRP A 119 -9.08 3.52 6.88
C TRP A 119 -7.69 3.12 7.42
N PRO A 120 -7.64 2.30 8.48
CA PRO A 120 -6.39 1.82 9.05
C PRO A 120 -5.63 0.91 8.07
N ILE A 121 -4.32 0.80 8.28
CA ILE A 121 -3.48 -0.15 7.55
C ILE A 121 -3.39 -1.48 8.31
N VAL A 122 -3.56 -2.57 7.57
CA VAL A 122 -3.33 -3.93 8.06
C VAL A 122 -2.18 -4.55 7.27
N VAL A 123 -1.23 -5.13 7.99
CA VAL A 123 -0.14 -5.94 7.41
C VAL A 123 -0.41 -7.40 7.73
N TRP A 124 -0.41 -8.25 6.70
CA TRP A 124 -0.68 -9.67 6.90
C TRP A 124 0.14 -10.55 5.94
N ASP A 125 0.85 -11.53 6.50
CA ASP A 125 1.39 -12.69 5.79
C ASP A 125 0.31 -13.70 5.38
N HIS A 126 0.25 -13.98 4.09
CA HIS A 126 -0.61 -15.01 3.51
C HIS A 126 -0.27 -16.44 3.98
N LYS A 127 0.97 -16.71 4.42
CA LYS A 127 1.48 -18.04 4.78
C LYS A 127 1.17 -18.51 6.20
N TRP A 128 0.39 -17.73 6.96
CA TRP A 128 -0.04 -18.00 8.34
C TRP A 128 0.61 -19.22 9.00
N ILE A 129 1.63 -18.99 9.82
CA ILE A 129 2.06 -19.96 10.83
C ILE A 129 1.36 -19.56 12.13
N GLU A 130 0.78 -20.55 12.82
CA GLU A 130 0.12 -20.34 14.11
C GLU A 130 1.06 -19.58 15.08
N GLY A 131 0.70 -18.33 15.40
CA GLY A 131 1.50 -17.42 16.24
C GLY A 131 2.02 -16.15 15.56
N GLU A 132 1.91 -16.01 14.24
CA GLU A 132 2.16 -14.74 13.54
C GLU A 132 0.88 -13.92 13.42
N GLU A 133 0.87 -12.76 14.07
CA GLU A 133 -0.32 -11.91 14.24
C GLU A 133 -0.50 -10.97 13.05
N VAL A 134 -1.75 -10.83 12.61
CA VAL A 134 -2.20 -9.69 11.79
C VAL A 134 -1.88 -8.41 12.53
N GLU A 135 -1.17 -7.48 11.90
CA GLU A 135 -0.83 -6.20 12.51
C GLU A 135 -1.74 -5.10 12.02
N LEU A 136 -2.33 -4.35 12.96
CA LEU A 136 -3.21 -3.23 12.71
C LEU A 136 -2.51 -1.93 13.12
N PHE A 137 -2.42 -1.00 12.18
CA PHE A 137 -1.87 0.34 12.37
C PHE A 137 -3.01 1.35 12.21
N GLU A 138 -3.38 2.02 13.31
CA GLU A 138 -4.45 3.04 13.35
C GLU A 138 -3.93 4.38 12.76
N CYS A 139 -3.51 4.34 11.50
CA CYS A 139 -3.07 5.47 10.69
C CYS A 139 -3.43 5.26 9.21
N ASP A 140 -3.32 6.32 8.42
CA ASP A 140 -3.52 6.25 6.98
C ASP A 140 -2.33 5.66 6.23
N LEU A 141 -2.46 5.49 4.91
CA LEU A 141 -1.43 4.86 4.10
C LEU A 141 -0.16 5.71 4.08
N THR A 142 -0.28 7.02 3.90
CA THR A 142 0.89 7.90 3.79
C THR A 142 1.61 8.08 5.13
N ASP A 143 0.88 8.10 6.25
CA ASP A 143 1.43 8.11 7.60
C ASP A 143 2.07 6.78 7.95
N PHE A 144 1.51 5.64 7.50
CA PHE A 144 2.15 4.33 7.62
C PHE A 144 3.50 4.33 6.89
N ILE A 145 3.54 4.73 5.61
CA ILE A 145 4.78 4.81 4.83
C ILE A 145 5.78 5.75 5.50
N ALA A 146 5.35 6.94 5.95
CA ALA A 146 6.21 7.89 6.62
C ALA A 146 6.81 7.31 7.91
N GLY A 147 6.00 6.56 8.67
CA GLY A 147 6.43 5.90 9.88
C GLY A 147 7.44 4.79 9.62
N VAL A 148 7.23 3.99 8.58
CA VAL A 148 8.17 2.93 8.17
C VAL A 148 9.49 3.55 7.69
N VAL A 149 9.44 4.54 6.80
CA VAL A 149 10.62 5.24 6.28
C VAL A 149 11.44 5.93 7.37
N SER A 150 10.78 6.50 8.37
CA SER A 150 11.46 7.18 9.48
C SER A 150 11.84 6.24 10.64
N GLY A 151 11.44 4.97 10.57
CA GLY A 151 11.66 3.98 11.63
C GLY A 151 10.80 4.18 12.88
N THR A 152 9.77 5.04 12.84
CA THR A 152 8.81 5.17 13.96
C THR A 152 7.73 4.08 13.95
N ILE A 153 7.55 3.40 12.82
CA ILE A 153 6.74 2.19 12.65
C ILE A 153 7.69 1.08 12.16
N ASP A 154 7.67 -0.07 12.82
CA ASP A 154 8.50 -1.23 12.48
C ASP A 154 7.59 -2.47 12.39
N PRO A 155 6.95 -2.69 11.22
CA PRO A 155 6.05 -3.84 11.06
C PRO A 155 6.85 -5.14 11.04
N ARG A 156 6.29 -6.20 11.64
CA ARG A 156 6.90 -7.53 11.62
C ARG A 156 7.06 -8.01 10.18
N GLY A 157 8.24 -8.58 9.90
CA GLY A 157 8.59 -9.10 8.58
C GLY A 157 9.06 -8.04 7.58
N PHE A 158 8.99 -6.75 7.91
CA PHE A 158 9.74 -5.74 7.18
C PHE A 158 11.23 -5.90 7.51
N PRO A 159 12.15 -5.62 6.58
CA PRO A 159 13.58 -5.67 6.85
C PRO A 159 13.94 -4.68 7.98
N SER A 160 14.34 -5.21 9.13
CA SER A 160 14.72 -4.42 10.29
C SER A 160 16.07 -3.75 10.07
N GLY A 161 16.18 -2.46 10.39
CA GLY A 161 17.47 -1.76 10.47
C GLY A 161 18.13 -1.55 9.12
N LEU A 162 17.40 -0.99 8.16
CA LEU A 162 18.00 -0.51 6.92
C LEU A 162 19.10 0.50 7.27
N ASP A 163 20.35 0.12 7.01
CA ASP A 163 21.46 1.05 6.91
C ASP A 163 21.19 1.92 5.67
N LEU A 164 20.33 2.94 5.82
CA LEU A 164 19.97 3.91 4.78
C LEU A 164 21.15 4.83 4.39
N GLU A 165 22.39 4.46 4.75
CA GLU A 165 23.58 5.18 4.34
C GLU A 165 23.85 4.94 2.85
N GLY A 166 23.17 5.72 2.00
CA GLY A 166 23.47 5.86 0.58
C GLY A 166 22.49 5.19 -0.38
N GLU A 167 21.48 4.46 0.10
CA GLU A 167 20.44 3.85 -0.74
C GLU A 167 19.26 4.82 -0.99
N GLN A 168 18.69 4.78 -2.19
CA GLN A 168 17.49 5.56 -2.51
C GLN A 168 16.29 4.98 -1.75
N ILE A 169 15.73 5.75 -0.82
CA ILE A 169 14.57 5.35 -0.01
C ILE A 169 13.34 5.05 -0.88
N PHE A 170 13.18 5.75 -2.01
CA PHE A 170 12.17 5.46 -3.01
C PHE A 170 12.80 5.42 -4.39
N VAL A 171 12.48 4.37 -5.14
CA VAL A 171 12.93 4.18 -6.52
C VAL A 171 11.72 4.15 -7.44
N PRO A 172 11.57 5.11 -8.36
CA PRO A 172 10.50 5.08 -9.36
C PRO A 172 10.61 3.85 -10.25
N ALA A 173 9.46 3.26 -10.62
CA ALA A 173 9.42 2.14 -11.55
C ALA A 173 9.93 2.56 -12.94
N GLU A 174 10.72 1.71 -13.60
CA GLU A 174 11.21 2.03 -14.94
C GLU A 174 10.05 2.22 -15.92
N ALA A 175 10.06 3.35 -16.63
CA ALA A 175 9.16 3.56 -17.75
C ALA A 175 9.51 2.57 -18.87
N ARG A 176 8.60 1.63 -19.16
CA ARG A 176 8.74 0.79 -20.37
C ARG A 176 8.43 1.65 -21.60
N ASP A 177 9.44 1.85 -22.44
CA ASP A 177 9.34 2.49 -23.78
C ASP A 177 8.39 1.73 -24.73
#